data_AF-A0A528AUB2-F1
#
_entry.id   AF-A0A528AUB2-F1
#
_cell.length_a   1.000
_cell.length_b   1.000
_cell.length_c   1.000
_cell.angle_alpha   90.00
_cell.angle_beta   90.00
_cell.angle_gamma   90.00
#
_symmetry.space_group_name_H-M   'P 1'
#
loop_
_entity.id
_entity.type
_entity.pdbx_description
1 polymer ?
#
loop_
_entity_poly.entity_id
_entity_poly.type
_entity_poly.pdbx_seq_one_letter_code
_entity_poly.pdbx_strand_id
1 'polypeptide(L)' 'LRAVLGQVCRERDNVHYLPSFELVTYGGLARSYREDLRHVEKSVVDEIVEQFFNAYFSPSQASSRGN' A
#
# COMPACT_ATOMS: atom_id res chain seq x y z
N LEU A 1 -14.99 2.51 -5.00
CA LEU A 1 -13.67 3.18 -5.06
C LEU A 1 -12.58 2.27 -5.67
N ARG A 2 -12.29 1.10 -5.08
CA ARG A 2 -11.24 0.16 -5.55
C ARG A 2 -11.32 -0.22 -7.05
N ALA A 3 -12.51 -0.54 -7.55
CA ALA A 3 -12.72 -0.88 -8.97
C ALA A 3 -12.38 0.26 -9.94
N VAL A 4 -12.60 1.52 -9.53
CA VAL A 4 -12.34 2.71 -10.34
C VAL A 4 -10.84 3.01 -10.39
N LEU A 5 -10.13 2.79 -9.29
CA LEU A 5 -8.68 3.03 -9.21
C LEU A 5 -7.88 2.16 -10.17
N GLY A 6 -8.35 0.92 -10.42
CA GLY A 6 -7.73 0.05 -11.42
C GLY A 6 -7.75 0.62 -12.84
N GLN A 7 -8.76 1.41 -13.20
CA GLN A 7 -8.80 2.10 -14.49
C GLN A 7 -7.81 3.27 -14.53
N VAL A 8 -7.76 4.09 -13.49
CA VAL A 8 -6.83 5.22 -13.39
C VAL A 8 -5.37 4.76 -13.51
N CYS A 9 -5.02 3.63 -12.90
CA CYS A 9 -3.67 3.05 -13.00
C CYS A 9 -3.32 2.52 -14.39
N ARG A 10 -4.31 2.09 -15.19
CA ARG A 10 -4.07 1.67 -16.59
C ARG A 10 -3.89 2.85 -17.53
N GLU A 11 -4.51 3.98 -17.21
CA GLU A 11 -4.48 5.20 -18.04
C GLU A 11 -3.25 6.08 -17.76
N ARG A 12 -2.44 5.76 -16.75
CA ARG A 12 -1.29 6.58 -16.33
C ARG A 12 -0.07 5.74 -15.98
N ASP A 13 1.03 5.94 -16.70
CA ASP A 13 2.23 5.09 -16.66
C ASP A 13 3.04 5.11 -15.36
N ASN A 14 2.73 6.03 -14.43
CA ASN A 14 3.46 6.21 -13.17
C ASN A 14 2.54 6.27 -11.94
N VAL A 15 1.29 5.83 -12.09
CA VAL A 15 0.31 5.82 -10.99
C VAL A 15 -0.01 4.38 -10.64
N HIS A 16 0.38 3.97 -9.45
CA HIS A 16 0.19 2.61 -8.97
C HIS A 16 -0.75 2.61 -7.76
N TYR A 17 -1.68 1.65 -7.76
CA TYR A 17 -2.62 1.49 -6.67
C TYR A 17 -2.02 0.57 -5.60
N LEU A 18 -1.91 1.08 -4.37
CA LEU A 18 -1.61 0.30 -3.18
C LEU A 18 -2.94 -0.20 -2.57
N PRO A 19 -3.19 -1.52 -2.48
CA PRO A 19 -4.39 -2.09 -1.85
C PRO A 19 -4.34 -1.99 -0.32
N SER A 20 -4.27 -0.76 0.21
CA SER A 20 -4.08 -0.49 1.65
C SER A 20 -5.25 -0.97 2.51
N PHE A 21 -6.47 -0.99 1.98
CA PHE A 21 -7.64 -1.46 2.72
C PHE A 21 -7.52 -2.96 3.06
N GLU A 22 -7.09 -3.76 2.09
CA GLU A 22 -6.87 -5.20 2.26
C GLU A 22 -5.75 -5.45 3.28
N LEU A 23 -4.67 -4.67 3.22
CA LEU A 23 -3.56 -4.77 4.15
C LEU A 23 -3.97 -4.43 5.58
N VAL A 24 -4.77 -3.37 5.77
CA VAL A 24 -5.32 -3.00 7.08
C VAL A 24 -6.27 -4.08 7.61
N THR A 25 -7.12 -4.63 6.75
CA THR A 25 -8.17 -5.59 7.18
C THR A 25 -7.65 -7.01 7.41
N TYR A 26 -6.49 -7.37 6.86
CA TYR A 26 -5.87 -8.69 7.05
C TYR A 26 -5.61 -9.04 8.52
N GLY A 27 -5.24 -8.06 9.35
CA GLY A 27 -5.00 -8.24 10.80
C GLY A 27 -6.27 -8.31 11.67
N GLY A 28 -7.45 -8.08 11.08
CA GLY A 28 -8.74 -8.02 11.77
C GLY A 28 -9.10 -6.62 12.28
N LEU A 29 -10.38 -6.26 12.16
CA LEU A 29 -10.89 -4.90 12.44
C LEU A 29 -10.53 -4.37 13.83
N ALA A 30 -10.58 -5.22 14.86
CA ALA A 30 -10.35 -4.81 16.25
C ALA A 30 -8.89 -4.46 16.57
N ARG A 31 -7.93 -4.91 15.75
CA ARG A 31 -6.49 -4.65 15.95
C ARG A 31 -5.97 -3.54 15.05
N SER A 32 -6.64 -3.33 13.92
CA SER A 32 -6.17 -2.40 12.90
C SER A 32 -6.76 -1.01 13.01
N TYR A 33 -7.87 -0.85 13.71
CA TYR A 33 -8.54 0.44 13.88
C TYR A 33 -8.50 0.90 15.33
N ARG A 34 -8.48 2.22 15.51
CA ARG A 34 -8.73 2.88 16.78
C ARG A 34 -10.16 2.62 17.24
N GLU A 35 -10.46 3.01 18.48
CA GLU A 35 -11.79 2.85 19.08
C GLU A 35 -12.94 3.46 18.27
N ASP A 36 -12.65 4.47 17.43
CA ASP A 36 -13.65 5.11 16.56
C ASP A 36 -14.01 4.31 15.30
N LEU A 37 -13.35 3.17 15.08
CA LEU A 37 -13.55 2.26 13.94
C LEU A 37 -13.41 2.95 12.56
N ARG A 38 -12.75 4.11 12.53
CA ARG A 38 -12.57 4.94 11.33
C ARG A 38 -11.10 5.15 11.03
N HIS A 39 -10.30 5.43 12.05
CA HIS A 39 -8.86 5.67 11.90
C HIS A 39 -8.08 4.40 12.13
N VAL A 40 -7.09 4.15 11.28
CA VAL A 40 -6.17 3.02 11.41
C VAL A 40 -5.16 3.32 12.52
N GLU A 41 -4.76 2.27 13.24
CA GLU A 41 -3.71 2.37 14.24
C GLU A 41 -2.37 2.78 13.60
N LYS A 42 -1.61 3.62 14.30
CA LYS A 42 -0.35 4.16 13.74
C LYS A 42 0.63 3.04 13.41
N SER A 43 0.79 2.06 14.30
CA SER A 43 1.68 0.92 14.10
C SER A 43 1.37 0.13 12.83
N VAL A 44 0.08 -0.04 12.50
CA VAL A 44 -0.35 -0.72 11.28
C VAL A 44 -0.01 0.09 10.03
N VAL A 45 -0.16 1.41 10.09
CA VAL A 45 0.27 2.29 8.99
C VAL A 45 1.78 2.21 8.79
N ASP A 46 2.56 2.29 9.87
CA ASP A 46 4.02 2.27 9.82
C ASP A 46 4.52 0.96 9.17
N GLU A 47 3.95 -0.19 9.56
CA GLU A 47 4.28 -1.50 8.98
C GLU A 47 3.95 -1.57 7.47
N ILE A 48 2.77 -1.12 7.06
CA ILE A 48 2.35 -1.14 5.65
C ILE A 48 3.26 -0.25 4.80
N VAL A 49 3.61 0.93 5.29
CA VAL A 49 4.48 1.87 4.58
C VAL A 49 5.89 1.31 4.44
N GLU A 50 6.44 0.70 5.48
CA GLU A 50 7.77 0.06 5.44
C GLU A 50 7.80 -1.08 4.42
N GLN A 51 6.83 -1.99 4.46
CA GLN A 51 6.74 -3.10 3.49
C GLN A 51 6.62 -2.59 2.06
N PHE A 52 5.78 -1.57 1.84
CA PHE A 52 5.62 -0.97 0.52
C PHE A 52 6.91 -0.32 0.03
N PHE A 53 7.56 0.50 0.87
CA PHE A 53 8.81 1.17 0.52
C PHE A 53 9.90 0.16 0.16
N ASN A 54 10.05 -0.90 0.95
CA ASN A 54 11.01 -1.96 0.70
C ASN A 54 10.73 -2.69 -0.63
N ALA A 55 9.47 -2.96 -0.95
CA ALA A 55 9.10 -3.58 -2.22
C ALA A 55 9.35 -2.66 -3.43
N TYR A 56 9.08 -1.36 -3.29
CA TYR A 56 9.16 -0.39 -4.38
C TYR A 56 10.58 0.10 -4.66
N PHE A 57 11.41 0.24 -3.63
CA PHE A 57 12.73 0.83 -3.71
C PHE A 57 13.85 -0.19 -3.45
N SER A 58 13.55 -1.49 -3.49
CA SER A 58 14.56 -2.55 -3.32
C SER A 58 15.73 -2.38 -4.30
N PRO A 59 17.00 -2.48 -3.84
CA PRO A 59 18.19 -2.23 -4.65
C PRO A 59 18.33 -3.09 -5.92
N SER A 60 17.63 -4.23 -6.00
CA SER A 60 17.64 -5.13 -7.16
C SER A 60 17.02 -4.55 -8.43
N GLN A 61 16.20 -3.50 -8.32
CA GLN A 61 15.59 -2.80 -9.47
C GLN A 61 16.50 -1.70 -10.05
N ALA A 62 17.57 -1.29 -9.35
CA ALA A 62 18.49 -0.26 -9.80
C ALA A 62 19.54 -0.78 -10.82
N SER A 63 19.81 -2.08 -10.83
CA SER A 63 20.80 -2.72 -11.70
C SER A 63 20.28 -3.13 -13.09
N SER A 64 19.00 -2.93 -13.39
CA SER A 64 18.39 -3.28 -14.70
C SER A 64 18.26 -2.10 -15.67
N ARG A 65 18.68 -0.89 -15.28
CA ARG A 65 18.57 0.35 -16.09
C ARG A 65 19.92 0.88 -16.60
N GLY A 66 20.94 0.03 -16.67
CA GLY A 66 22.23 0.38 -17.26
C GLY A 66 22.65 -0.63 -18.32
N ASN A 67 22.17 -0.44 -19.55
CA ASN A 67 22.88 -0.81 -20.77
C ASN A 67 22.42 0.09 -21.94
#